data_AF-A0A936R2R9-F1
#
_entry.id   AF-A0A936R2R9-F1
#
_cell.length_a   1.000
_cell.length_b   1.000
_cell.length_c   1.000
_cell.angle_alpha   90.00
_cell.angle_beta   90.00
_cell.angle_gamma   90.00
#
_symmetry.space_group_name_H-M   'P 1'
#
loop_
_entity.id
_entity.type
_entity.pdbx_description
1 polymer ?
#
loop_
_entity_poly.entity_id
_entity_poly.type
_entity_poly.pdbx_seq_one_letter_code
_entity_poly.pdbx_strand_id
1 'polypeptide(L)'
;MNAPAGWYPTPDGNERFWDGAAWTEQIRSPIAQTQAMPAPPPPPVATGSMGGGSYTTPGQGSVPPVTNPYATNPTNPYGGPAGGNPYGSPASGSRMNRGCLIAAIITAVLLVLGVGACMVAANRVFEAAKDVLPSLTASPAIPKPTPDGPASTPPPSAGPTDNPLTGTHEVEVRITGEGSGEIAWTIGDKSGQESATFPVTKKGTVEGLVIASVTTIPPVKITGPLTCEVVVDGAVVKKESITGPDDKFGLLLCFYAGAGK
;
A
#
# COMPACT_ATOMS: atom_id res chain seq x y z
N MET A 1 -9.78 2.25 39.57
CA MET A 1 -10.06 1.08 38.71
C MET A 1 -9.91 1.56 37.28
N ASN A 2 -8.95 1.04 36.52
CA ASN A 2 -8.77 1.42 35.11
C ASN A 2 -9.74 0.63 34.23
N ALA A 3 -10.19 1.25 33.14
CA ALA A 3 -10.97 0.58 32.12
C ALA A 3 -10.11 -0.52 31.44
N PRO A 4 -10.69 -1.69 31.13
CA PRO A 4 -9.99 -2.76 30.41
C PRO A 4 -9.65 -2.31 28.98
N ALA A 5 -8.58 -2.86 28.41
CA ALA A 5 -8.19 -2.59 27.03
C ALA A 5 -9.32 -3.00 26.06
N GLY A 6 -9.65 -2.14 25.09
CA GLY A 6 -10.79 -2.36 24.21
C GLY A 6 -11.10 -1.18 23.30
N TRP A 7 -12.11 -1.37 22.45
CA TRP A 7 -12.62 -0.33 21.55
C TRP A 7 -13.75 0.44 22.22
N TYR A 8 -13.68 1.76 22.18
CA TYR A 8 -14.67 2.64 22.78
C TYR A 8 -15.18 3.67 21.78
N PRO A 9 -16.47 4.01 21.81
CA PRO A 9 -17.08 4.95 20.86
C PRO A 9 -16.59 6.38 21.08
N THR A 10 -16.42 7.13 20.00
CA THR A 10 -16.14 8.57 19.99
C THR A 10 -17.37 9.38 19.56
N PRO A 11 -17.46 10.68 19.91
CA PRO A 11 -18.57 11.54 19.50
C PRO A 11 -18.80 11.61 17.98
N ASP A 12 -17.75 11.34 17.20
CA ASP A 12 -17.76 11.34 15.74
C ASP A 12 -18.36 10.06 15.14
N GLY A 13 -18.79 9.11 15.99
CA GLY A 13 -19.39 7.84 15.57
C GLY A 13 -18.38 6.76 15.16
N ASN A 14 -17.08 6.99 15.36
CA ASN A 14 -16.04 5.97 15.20
C ASN A 14 -15.72 5.32 16.55
N GLU A 15 -14.88 4.29 16.55
CA GLU A 15 -14.33 3.68 17.76
C GLU A 15 -12.82 3.92 17.84
N ARG A 16 -12.30 4.25 19.03
CA ARG A 16 -10.88 4.41 19.32
C ARG A 16 -10.42 3.34 20.30
N PHE A 17 -9.22 2.80 20.12
CA PHE A 17 -8.71 1.73 20.98
C PHE A 17 -7.99 2.27 22.22
N TRP A 18 -8.38 1.77 23.39
CA TRP A 18 -7.75 1.96 24.70
C TRP A 18 -6.89 0.75 25.03
N ASP A 19 -5.62 0.95 25.41
CA ASP A 19 -4.68 -0.15 25.67
C ASP A 19 -4.60 -0.59 27.15
N GLY A 20 -5.38 0.05 28.04
CA GLY A 20 -5.34 -0.17 29.49
C GLY A 20 -4.62 0.94 30.27
N ALA A 21 -3.84 1.79 29.59
CA ALA A 21 -3.09 2.90 30.17
C ALA A 21 -3.32 4.24 29.44
N ALA A 22 -3.47 4.22 28.11
CA ALA A 22 -3.69 5.39 27.27
C ALA A 22 -4.56 5.09 26.04
N TRP A 23 -5.07 6.16 25.43
CA TRP A 23 -5.75 6.10 24.14
C TRP A 23 -4.72 5.97 23.02
N THR A 24 -4.87 4.97 22.15
CA THR A 24 -3.98 4.76 20.98
C THR A 24 -4.48 5.54 19.76
N GLU A 25 -3.68 5.68 18.70
CA GLU A 25 -4.10 6.32 17.43
C GLU A 25 -4.90 5.38 16.50
N GLN A 26 -5.26 4.19 16.97
CA GLN A 26 -6.07 3.27 16.19
C GLN A 26 -7.54 3.69 16.23
N ILE A 27 -8.07 4.06 15.07
CA ILE A 27 -9.48 4.43 14.86
C ILE A 27 -10.09 3.43 13.88
N ARG A 28 -11.29 2.92 14.19
CA ARG A 28 -12.08 2.12 13.24
C ARG A 28 -13.50 2.66 13.15
N SER A 29 -14.09 2.58 11.96
CA SER A 29 -15.53 2.77 11.83
C SER A 29 -16.24 1.58 12.47
N PRO A 30 -17.43 1.78 13.09
CA PRO A 30 -18.20 0.68 13.63
C PRO A 30 -18.56 -0.21 12.45
N ILE A 31 -17.90 -1.35 12.35
CA ILE A 31 -18.40 -2.43 11.53
C ILE A 31 -19.76 -2.72 12.16
N ALA A 32 -20.85 -2.61 11.40
CA ALA A 32 -22.13 -3.12 11.86
C ALA A 32 -21.85 -4.55 12.34
N GLN A 33 -21.85 -4.75 13.66
CA GLN A 33 -21.53 -6.04 14.25
C GLN A 33 -22.72 -6.95 13.98
N THR A 34 -22.85 -7.40 12.75
CA THR A 34 -23.64 -8.57 12.39
C THR A 34 -22.81 -9.81 12.74
N GLN A 35 -22.33 -9.88 13.98
CA GLN A 35 -22.14 -11.16 14.65
C GLN A 35 -23.34 -11.31 15.56
N ALA A 36 -24.43 -11.84 15.00
CA ALA A 36 -25.29 -12.68 15.80
C ALA A 36 -24.38 -13.80 16.32
N MET A 37 -23.90 -13.67 17.57
CA MET A 37 -23.39 -14.83 18.29
C MET A 37 -24.46 -15.92 18.14
N PRO A 38 -24.14 -17.13 17.66
CA PRO A 38 -25.05 -18.26 17.78
C PRO A 38 -25.42 -18.33 19.26
N ALA A 39 -26.71 -18.23 19.56
CA ALA A 39 -27.20 -18.36 20.92
C ALA A 39 -26.63 -19.66 21.51
N PRO A 40 -26.13 -19.66 22.76
CA PRO A 40 -25.73 -20.90 23.42
C PRO A 40 -26.91 -21.88 23.37
N PRO A 41 -26.68 -23.17 23.09
CA PRO A 41 -27.75 -24.15 23.07
C PRO A 41 -28.46 -24.14 24.43
N PRO A 42 -29.80 -24.24 24.46
CA PRO A 42 -30.54 -24.32 25.71
C PRO A 42 -30.04 -25.51 26.54
N PRO A 43 -29.97 -25.40 27.88
CA PRO A 43 -29.58 -26.52 28.73
C PRO A 43 -30.52 -27.71 28.50
N PRO A 44 -30.04 -28.95 28.60
CA PRO A 44 -30.89 -30.13 28.45
C PRO A 44 -31.99 -30.08 29.52
N VAL A 45 -33.23 -30.04 29.05
CA VAL A 45 -34.42 -30.23 29.90
C VAL A 45 -34.29 -31.61 30.52
N ALA A 46 -34.06 -31.66 31.82
CA ALA A 46 -34.09 -32.90 32.57
C ALA A 46 -35.49 -33.50 32.43
N THR A 47 -35.61 -34.57 31.65
CA THR A 47 -36.79 -35.43 31.61
C THR A 47 -36.88 -36.14 32.96
N GLY A 48 -37.54 -35.49 33.92
CA GLY A 48 -37.96 -36.07 35.17
C GLY A 48 -39.09 -37.06 34.93
N SER A 49 -38.73 -38.33 34.91
CA SER A 49 -39.61 -39.48 35.07
C SER A 49 -40.19 -39.52 36.50
N MET A 50 -41.49 -39.81 36.59
CA MET A 50 -42.31 -40.39 37.70
C MET A 50 -43.70 -39.75 37.57
N GLY A 51 -44.84 -40.44 37.42
CA GLY A 51 -45.18 -41.82 37.70
C GLY A 51 -46.54 -41.82 38.40
N GLY A 52 -47.58 -42.31 37.72
CA GLY A 52 -48.79 -42.91 38.33
C GLY A 52 -49.91 -41.98 38.80
N GLY A 53 -51.13 -42.21 38.30
CA GLY A 53 -52.36 -41.81 38.98
C GLY A 53 -53.54 -41.45 38.08
N SER A 54 -54.32 -42.45 37.67
CA SER A 54 -55.74 -42.39 37.25
C SER A 54 -56.54 -41.53 38.26
N TYR A 55 -57.62 -40.79 37.93
CA TYR A 55 -58.95 -41.23 37.52
C TYR A 55 -59.76 -40.10 36.83
N THR A 56 -60.75 -40.55 36.05
CA THR A 56 -61.90 -39.92 35.34
C THR A 56 -62.46 -38.56 35.79
N THR A 57 -62.91 -37.73 34.83
CA THR A 57 -64.28 -37.10 34.73
C THR A 57 -64.39 -36.17 33.49
N PRO A 58 -65.48 -36.20 32.70
CA PRO A 58 -65.71 -35.27 31.58
C PRO A 58 -66.53 -34.05 32.02
N GLY A 59 -66.15 -32.85 31.56
CA GLY A 59 -66.90 -31.63 31.86
C GLY A 59 -66.46 -30.42 31.04
N GLN A 60 -67.41 -29.88 30.27
CA GLN A 60 -67.39 -28.60 29.55
C GLN A 60 -66.83 -27.43 30.36
N GLY A 61 -66.21 -26.46 29.68
CA GLY A 61 -66.02 -25.12 30.25
C GLY A 61 -65.02 -24.25 29.49
N SER A 62 -65.53 -23.45 28.56
CA SER A 62 -64.84 -22.33 27.91
C SER A 62 -64.60 -21.15 28.87
N VAL A 63 -63.36 -20.66 29.01
CA VAL A 63 -63.04 -19.35 29.65
C VAL A 63 -61.72 -18.75 29.08
N PRO A 64 -61.65 -17.42 28.80
CA PRO A 64 -60.56 -16.69 28.08
C PRO A 64 -59.25 -16.44 28.86
N PRO A 65 -58.18 -15.92 28.20
CA PRO A 65 -56.84 -15.80 28.78
C PRO A 65 -56.71 -14.76 29.90
N VAL A 66 -56.01 -15.17 30.95
CA VAL A 66 -55.68 -14.41 32.15
C VAL A 66 -54.44 -13.54 31.91
N THR A 67 -54.59 -12.29 32.32
CA THR A 67 -53.59 -11.23 32.49
C THR A 67 -52.49 -11.63 33.47
N ASN A 68 -51.22 -11.38 33.14
CA ASN A 68 -50.15 -11.36 34.14
C ASN A 68 -49.52 -9.96 34.24
N PRO A 69 -49.69 -9.24 35.36
CA PRO A 69 -49.20 -7.88 35.57
C PRO A 69 -47.98 -7.89 36.49
N TYR A 70 -46.76 -7.68 35.99
CA TYR A 70 -45.64 -7.13 36.77
C TYR A 70 -44.54 -6.67 35.81
N ALA A 71 -44.62 -5.41 35.37
CA ALA A 71 -43.49 -4.67 34.82
C ALA A 71 -43.41 -3.34 35.59
N THR A 72 -42.57 -3.32 36.61
CA THR A 72 -42.20 -2.11 37.36
C THR A 72 -41.08 -1.37 36.62
N ASN A 73 -41.42 -0.23 36.02
CA ASN A 73 -40.77 1.11 35.95
C ASN A 73 -39.21 1.22 36.11
N PRO A 74 -38.49 2.23 35.55
CA PRO A 74 -39.01 3.57 35.27
C PRO A 74 -38.57 4.32 33.99
N THR A 75 -39.53 5.11 33.48
CA THR A 75 -39.42 6.48 32.92
C THR A 75 -38.15 6.90 32.17
N ASN A 76 -38.29 7.15 30.87
CA ASN A 76 -37.62 8.30 30.25
C ASN A 76 -38.65 9.09 29.40
N PRO A 77 -38.98 10.34 29.77
CA PRO A 77 -40.04 11.11 29.13
C PRO A 77 -39.47 12.10 28.12
N TYR A 78 -39.69 11.87 26.81
CA TYR A 78 -39.83 12.95 25.83
C TYR A 78 -40.42 12.39 24.51
N GLY A 79 -41.73 12.54 24.31
CA GLY A 79 -42.36 12.58 22.98
C GLY A 79 -42.35 14.03 22.48
N GLY A 80 -42.50 14.38 21.20
CA GLY A 80 -42.78 13.73 19.92
C GLY A 80 -42.51 14.79 18.81
N PRO A 81 -43.18 14.84 17.64
CA PRO A 81 -44.23 13.95 17.13
C PRO A 81 -43.86 13.23 15.82
N ALA A 82 -44.60 12.15 15.57
CA ALA A 82 -44.71 11.49 14.28
C ALA A 82 -45.42 12.40 13.26
N GLY A 83 -44.88 12.47 12.04
CA GLY A 83 -45.52 13.15 10.93
C GLY A 83 -44.91 12.74 9.58
N GLY A 84 -45.63 11.90 8.84
CA GLY A 84 -45.84 12.12 7.41
C GLY A 84 -44.77 11.64 6.41
N ASN A 85 -45.09 10.50 5.82
CA ASN A 85 -45.18 10.22 4.38
C ASN A 85 -44.02 9.62 3.56
N PRO A 86 -44.39 8.77 2.56
CA PRO A 86 -43.51 7.95 1.76
C PRO A 86 -43.22 8.53 0.35
N TYR A 87 -42.16 8.03 -0.28
CA TYR A 87 -41.73 8.23 -1.69
C TYR A 87 -41.15 9.58 -2.15
N GLY A 88 -39.93 9.50 -2.71
CA GLY A 88 -39.25 10.51 -3.57
C GLY A 88 -38.60 11.65 -2.78
N SER A 89 -37.38 12.14 -3.04
CA SER A 89 -36.45 12.17 -4.18
C SER A 89 -35.11 12.78 -3.64
N PRO A 90 -34.22 13.36 -4.46
CA PRO A 90 -33.29 12.78 -5.41
C PRO A 90 -31.84 12.74 -4.84
N ALA A 91 -30.88 12.33 -5.67
CA ALA A 91 -29.44 12.27 -5.39
C ALA A 91 -28.94 13.39 -4.46
N SER A 92 -28.32 12.97 -3.35
CA SER A 92 -27.63 13.84 -2.40
C SER A 92 -26.42 14.46 -3.10
N GLY A 93 -26.65 15.62 -3.72
CA GLY A 93 -25.59 16.49 -4.20
C GLY A 93 -24.70 16.83 -3.02
N SER A 94 -23.48 16.30 -3.06
CA SER A 94 -22.44 16.54 -2.05
C SER A 94 -22.21 18.05 -1.92
N ARG A 95 -22.85 18.67 -0.92
CA ARG A 95 -22.40 19.95 -0.38
C ARG A 95 -21.07 19.66 0.31
N MET A 96 -19.98 19.64 -0.46
CA MET A 96 -18.64 19.61 0.10
C MET A 96 -18.48 20.85 0.97
N ASN A 97 -18.38 20.61 2.27
CA ASN A 97 -18.09 21.62 3.27
C ASN A 97 -16.87 22.41 2.79
N ARG A 98 -17.00 23.74 2.72
CA ARG A 98 -15.96 24.65 2.20
C ARG A 98 -14.59 24.45 2.86
N GLY A 99 -14.55 23.87 4.07
CA GLY A 99 -13.31 23.47 4.75
C GLY A 99 -12.52 22.34 4.06
N CYS A 100 -13.18 21.39 3.40
CA CYS A 100 -12.50 20.31 2.67
C CYS A 100 -11.82 20.82 1.39
N LEU A 101 -12.44 21.78 0.71
CA LEU A 101 -11.88 22.39 -0.50
C LEU A 101 -10.62 23.22 -0.18
N ILE A 102 -10.60 23.94 0.94
CA ILE A 102 -9.41 24.69 1.37
C ILE A 102 -8.26 23.73 1.70
N ALA A 103 -8.53 22.64 2.42
CA ALA A 103 -7.52 21.63 2.74
C ALA A 103 -6.96 20.93 1.48
N ALA A 104 -7.82 20.64 0.50
CA ALA A 104 -7.40 20.07 -0.78
C ALA A 104 -6.50 21.02 -1.57
N ILE A 105 -6.83 22.33 -1.60
CA ILE A 105 -6.01 23.34 -2.30
C ILE A 105 -4.64 23.49 -1.62
N ILE A 106 -4.58 23.60 -0.29
CA ILE A 106 -3.31 23.72 0.43
C ILE A 106 -2.43 22.49 0.17
N THR A 107 -3.00 21.29 0.22
CA THR A 107 -2.27 20.05 -0.07
C THR A 107 -1.76 20.02 -1.51
N ALA A 108 -2.59 20.42 -2.48
CA ALA A 108 -2.17 20.49 -3.88
C ALA A 108 -1.04 21.51 -4.10
N VAL A 109 -1.11 22.68 -3.47
CA VAL A 109 -0.05 23.70 -3.56
C VAL A 109 1.25 23.20 -2.94
N LEU A 110 1.20 22.57 -1.76
CA LEU A 110 2.39 22.01 -1.12
C LEU A 110 3.01 20.88 -1.96
N LEU A 111 2.20 20.06 -2.61
CA LEU A 111 2.67 18.99 -3.48
C LEU A 111 3.34 19.57 -4.73
N VAL A 112 2.75 20.59 -5.36
CA VAL A 112 3.36 21.28 -6.52
C VAL A 112 4.66 21.97 -6.13
N LEU A 113 4.71 22.64 -4.97
CA LEU A 113 5.93 23.28 -4.47
C LEU A 113 7.02 22.26 -4.12
N GLY A 114 6.64 21.15 -3.49
CA GLY A 114 7.56 20.06 -3.15
C GLY A 114 8.13 19.37 -4.38
N VAL A 115 7.29 19.00 -5.35
CA VAL A 115 7.72 18.40 -6.62
C VAL A 115 8.57 19.38 -7.43
N GLY A 116 8.19 20.66 -7.47
CA GLY A 116 8.98 21.71 -8.12
C GLY A 116 10.37 21.88 -7.50
N ALA A 117 10.46 21.91 -6.17
CA ALA A 117 11.73 21.98 -5.46
C ALA A 117 12.59 20.73 -5.70
N CYS A 118 12.00 19.54 -5.70
CA CYS A 118 12.69 18.29 -6.03
C CYS A 118 13.21 18.27 -7.47
N MET A 119 12.42 18.73 -8.45
CA MET A 119 12.86 18.84 -9.85
C MET A 119 14.01 19.85 -10.01
N VAL A 120 13.95 21.00 -9.34
CA VAL A 120 15.04 21.99 -9.36
C VAL A 120 16.31 21.42 -8.73
N ALA A 121 16.19 20.68 -7.63
CA ALA A 121 17.32 20.02 -6.99
C ALA A 121 17.93 18.94 -7.90
N ALA A 122 17.10 18.12 -8.55
CA ALA A 122 17.56 17.12 -9.52
C ALA A 122 18.31 17.79 -10.68
N ASN A 123 17.75 18.84 -11.28
CA ASN A 123 18.40 19.57 -12.37
C ASN A 123 19.73 20.20 -11.94
N ARG A 124 19.81 20.73 -10.71
CA ARG A 124 21.06 21.30 -10.15
C ARG A 124 22.14 20.23 -9.99
N VAL A 125 21.79 19.02 -9.57
CA VAL A 125 22.71 17.89 -9.45
C VAL A 125 23.20 17.44 -10.83
N PHE A 126 22.33 17.42 -11.83
CA PHE A 126 22.72 17.08 -13.21
C PHE A 126 23.65 18.12 -13.85
N GLU A 127 23.44 19.42 -13.61
CA GLU A 127 24.38 20.44 -14.10
C GLU A 127 25.73 20.36 -13.37
N ALA A 128 25.74 20.14 -12.06
CA ALA A 128 26.98 19.95 -11.31
C ALA A 128 27.76 18.71 -11.76
N ALA A 129 27.08 17.64 -12.17
CA ALA A 129 27.74 16.43 -12.67
C ALA A 129 28.45 16.64 -14.02
N LYS A 130 27.95 17.53 -14.88
CA LYS A 130 28.58 17.85 -16.17
C LYS A 130 29.97 18.47 -16.01
N ASP A 131 30.20 19.22 -14.93
CA ASP A 131 31.50 19.85 -14.66
C ASP A 131 32.55 18.89 -14.09
N VAL A 132 32.14 17.74 -13.52
CA VAL A 132 33.05 16.78 -12.86
C VAL A 132 33.50 15.67 -13.83
N LEU A 133 32.68 15.35 -14.83
CA LEU A 133 32.94 14.33 -15.86
C LEU A 133 34.26 14.53 -16.65
N PRO A 134 34.71 15.76 -16.98
CA PRO A 134 36.00 15.96 -17.67
C PRO A 134 37.23 15.61 -16.80
N SER A 135 37.08 15.49 -15.47
CA SER A 135 38.22 15.24 -14.58
C SER A 135 38.53 13.76 -14.36
N LEU A 136 37.59 12.86 -14.67
CA LEU A 136 37.76 11.41 -14.48
C LEU A 136 38.43 10.71 -15.67
N THR A 137 38.56 11.37 -16.82
CA THR A 137 39.27 10.86 -18.00
C THR A 137 40.77 11.15 -17.99
N ALA A 138 41.27 11.94 -17.05
CA ALA A 138 42.71 12.13 -16.84
C ALA A 138 43.30 10.95 -16.04
N SER A 139 43.29 9.77 -16.65
CA SER A 139 44.05 8.62 -16.15
C SER A 139 45.55 8.90 -16.34
N PRO A 140 46.39 8.79 -15.29
CA PRO A 140 47.81 9.06 -15.40
C PRO A 140 48.46 8.06 -16.37
N ALA A 141 49.20 8.59 -17.34
CA ALA A 141 49.91 7.84 -18.36
C ALA A 141 50.78 6.73 -17.74
N ILE A 142 50.47 5.48 -18.05
CA ILE A 142 51.28 4.31 -17.71
C ILE A 142 52.62 4.42 -18.47
N PRO A 143 53.77 4.30 -17.81
CA PRO A 143 55.06 4.37 -18.47
C PRO A 143 55.26 3.20 -19.45
N LYS A 144 55.65 3.57 -20.67
CA LYS A 144 55.92 2.74 -21.85
C LYS A 144 57.01 1.67 -21.57
N PRO A 145 56.76 0.38 -21.84
CA PRO A 145 57.82 -0.61 -21.89
C PRO A 145 58.61 -0.54 -23.22
N THR A 146 59.93 -0.68 -23.10
CA THR A 146 60.95 -0.69 -24.17
C THR A 146 60.81 -1.94 -25.07
N PRO A 147 61.14 -1.86 -26.38
CA PRO A 147 60.82 -2.89 -27.36
C PRO A 147 61.92 -3.95 -27.48
N ASP A 148 61.54 -5.22 -27.64
CA ASP A 148 62.28 -6.21 -28.45
C ASP A 148 61.35 -7.41 -28.74
N GLY A 149 61.01 -7.62 -30.00
CA GLY A 149 60.24 -8.80 -30.45
C GLY A 149 59.50 -8.55 -31.78
N PRO A 150 59.71 -9.38 -32.82
CA PRO A 150 59.29 -9.04 -34.17
C PRO A 150 57.79 -9.25 -34.42
N ALA A 151 57.19 -8.19 -34.97
CA ALA A 151 56.03 -8.14 -35.85
C ALA A 151 55.04 -9.32 -35.79
N SER A 152 54.00 -9.16 -34.97
CA SER A 152 52.67 -9.67 -35.27
C SER A 152 51.74 -8.46 -35.34
N THR A 153 51.18 -8.24 -36.52
CA THR A 153 50.32 -7.13 -36.89
C THR A 153 49.20 -6.92 -35.87
N PRO A 154 49.07 -5.75 -35.22
CA PRO A 154 47.90 -5.47 -34.39
C PRO A 154 46.67 -5.24 -35.31
N PRO A 155 45.47 -5.68 -34.91
CA PRO A 155 44.23 -5.33 -35.59
C PRO A 155 44.00 -3.80 -35.48
N PRO A 156 43.23 -3.18 -36.39
CA PRO A 156 43.02 -1.74 -36.37
C PRO A 156 42.42 -1.32 -35.03
N SER A 157 43.17 -0.48 -34.32
CA SER A 157 42.74 0.22 -33.12
C SER A 157 41.51 1.04 -33.49
N ALA A 158 40.33 0.59 -33.05
CA ALA A 158 39.14 1.43 -33.02
C ALA A 158 39.47 2.66 -32.16
N GLY A 159 39.28 3.85 -32.73
CA GLY A 159 39.53 5.10 -32.05
C GLY A 159 38.58 5.29 -30.85
N PRO A 160 39.00 6.02 -29.80
CA PRO A 160 38.13 6.36 -28.68
C PRO A 160 37.26 7.56 -29.08
N THR A 161 36.15 7.30 -29.76
CA THR A 161 35.13 8.31 -30.07
C THR A 161 33.70 7.78 -29.91
N ASP A 162 33.51 6.81 -29.04
CA ASP A 162 32.15 6.46 -28.60
C ASP A 162 31.81 7.36 -27.43
N ASN A 163 31.22 8.51 -27.74
CA ASN A 163 30.56 9.33 -26.74
C ASN A 163 29.43 8.46 -26.17
N PRO A 164 29.48 8.02 -24.91
CA PRO A 164 28.57 6.98 -24.39
C PRO A 164 27.13 7.50 -24.17
N LEU A 165 26.86 8.70 -24.69
CA LEU A 165 25.60 9.44 -24.63
C LEU A 165 24.85 9.46 -25.99
N THR A 166 25.37 8.80 -27.02
CA THR A 166 24.76 8.80 -28.37
C THR A 166 24.36 7.41 -28.88
N GLY A 167 24.54 6.37 -28.06
CA GLY A 167 24.17 4.99 -28.41
C GLY A 167 22.73 4.64 -28.05
N THR A 168 22.15 3.69 -28.79
CA THR A 168 20.89 3.05 -28.40
C THR A 168 21.21 1.87 -27.49
N HIS A 169 20.67 1.89 -26.28
CA HIS A 169 20.93 0.89 -25.23
C HIS A 169 19.69 0.03 -24.98
N GLU A 170 19.88 -1.29 -24.87
CA GLU A 170 18.83 -2.19 -24.41
C GLU A 170 18.83 -2.23 -22.89
N VAL A 171 17.69 -1.91 -22.29
CA VAL A 171 17.53 -1.80 -20.84
C VAL A 171 16.50 -2.79 -20.37
N GLU A 172 16.88 -3.57 -19.36
CA GLU A 172 16.01 -4.57 -18.74
C GLU A 172 16.04 -4.40 -17.22
N VAL A 173 14.87 -4.22 -16.62
CA VAL A 173 14.69 -4.17 -15.17
C VAL A 173 14.04 -5.48 -14.73
N ARG A 174 14.73 -6.23 -13.89
CA ARG A 174 14.30 -7.53 -13.36
C ARG A 174 13.99 -7.38 -11.88
N ILE A 175 12.78 -7.74 -11.48
CA ILE A 175 12.44 -7.90 -10.06
C ILE A 175 12.25 -9.40 -9.81
N THR A 176 13.05 -9.94 -8.91
CA THR A 176 13.06 -11.34 -8.51
C THR A 176 12.68 -11.45 -7.03
N GLY A 177 12.02 -12.55 -6.69
CA GLY A 177 11.48 -12.81 -5.35
C GLY A 177 10.06 -13.32 -5.43
N GLU A 178 9.47 -13.61 -4.27
CA GLU A 178 8.12 -14.17 -4.15
C GLU A 178 7.18 -13.14 -3.54
N GLY A 179 6.03 -12.96 -4.17
CA GLY A 179 5.03 -12.00 -3.71
C GLY A 179 4.21 -11.39 -4.82
N SER A 180 3.38 -10.42 -4.45
CA SER A 180 2.65 -9.58 -5.39
C SER A 180 2.46 -8.17 -4.84
N GLY A 181 2.36 -7.21 -5.75
CA GLY A 181 2.14 -5.82 -5.41
C GLY A 181 1.97 -4.96 -6.64
N GLU A 182 1.80 -3.68 -6.40
CA GLU A 182 1.78 -2.69 -7.47
C GLU A 182 3.20 -2.18 -7.71
N ILE A 183 3.58 -2.06 -8.98
CA ILE A 183 4.87 -1.52 -9.38
C ILE A 183 4.67 -0.28 -10.23
N ALA A 184 5.50 0.72 -10.03
CA ALA A 184 5.70 1.83 -10.95
C ALA A 184 7.10 1.73 -11.55
N TRP A 185 7.21 1.88 -12.86
CA TRP A 185 8.47 1.74 -13.58
C TRP A 185 8.64 2.85 -14.61
N THR A 186 9.90 3.19 -14.88
CA THR A 186 10.32 4.12 -15.92
C THR A 186 11.57 3.58 -16.60
N ILE A 187 11.59 3.55 -17.93
CA ILE A 187 12.74 3.19 -18.76
C ILE A 187 12.80 4.19 -19.92
N GLY A 188 13.77 5.10 -19.89
CA GLY A 188 13.84 6.22 -20.84
C GLY A 188 12.59 7.10 -20.77
N ASP A 189 11.88 7.21 -21.90
CA ASP A 189 10.63 7.95 -22.05
C ASP A 189 9.37 7.15 -21.66
N LYS A 190 9.50 5.82 -21.52
CA LYS A 190 8.38 4.94 -21.20
C LYS A 190 8.22 4.85 -19.69
N SER A 191 6.99 5.00 -19.22
CA SER A 191 6.63 4.76 -17.83
C SER A 191 5.30 4.02 -17.75
N GLY A 192 5.07 3.36 -16.62
CA GLY A 192 3.84 2.65 -16.37
C GLY A 192 3.67 2.25 -14.92
N GLN A 193 2.43 1.92 -14.59
CA GLN A 193 2.04 1.42 -13.27
C GLN A 193 1.13 0.21 -13.48
N GLU A 194 1.41 -0.89 -12.79
CA GLU A 194 0.63 -2.12 -12.90
C GLU A 194 0.73 -2.97 -11.65
N SER A 195 -0.30 -3.78 -11.40
CA SER A 195 -0.21 -4.87 -10.43
C SER A 195 0.53 -6.05 -11.05
N ALA A 196 1.54 -6.56 -10.36
CA ALA A 196 2.37 -7.67 -10.82
C ALA A 196 2.54 -8.73 -9.71
N THR A 197 2.65 -9.99 -10.14
CA THR A 197 3.14 -11.09 -9.32
C THR A 197 4.61 -11.30 -9.64
N PHE A 198 5.46 -11.39 -8.63
CA PHE A 198 6.90 -11.57 -8.81
C PHE A 198 7.25 -13.03 -9.12
N PRO A 199 8.25 -13.29 -9.98
CA PRO A 199 9.17 -12.34 -10.62
C PRO A 199 8.57 -11.62 -11.84
N VAL A 200 9.02 -10.38 -12.09
CA VAL A 200 8.60 -9.56 -13.26
C VAL A 200 9.81 -8.96 -13.95
N THR A 201 9.71 -8.79 -15.26
CA THR A 201 10.77 -8.19 -16.09
C THR A 201 10.16 -7.12 -16.99
N LYS A 202 10.80 -5.95 -17.02
CA LYS A 202 10.45 -4.84 -17.91
C LYS A 202 11.61 -4.53 -18.84
N LYS A 203 11.33 -4.44 -20.13
CA LYS A 203 12.31 -4.15 -21.17
C LYS A 203 11.98 -2.86 -21.86
N GLY A 204 13.02 -2.13 -22.26
CA GLY A 204 12.91 -0.93 -23.06
C GLY A 204 14.21 -0.67 -23.80
N THR A 205 14.14 0.32 -24.67
CA THR A 205 15.29 0.78 -25.45
C THR A 205 15.41 2.27 -25.20
N VAL A 206 16.61 2.73 -24.90
CA VAL A 206 16.87 4.13 -24.55
C VAL A 206 17.96 4.67 -25.45
N GLU A 207 17.78 5.84 -26.03
CA GLU A 207 18.83 6.53 -26.78
C GLU A 207 19.60 7.47 -25.84
N GLY A 208 20.91 7.30 -25.80
CA GLY A 208 21.82 8.11 -25.00
C GLY A 208 21.83 7.77 -23.52
N LEU A 209 21.46 8.72 -22.67
CA LEU A 209 21.51 8.54 -21.21
C LEU A 209 20.47 7.52 -20.75
N VAL A 210 20.92 6.42 -20.16
CA VAL A 210 20.03 5.39 -19.62
C VAL A 210 19.47 5.85 -18.28
N ILE A 211 18.16 6.04 -18.23
CA ILE A 211 17.40 6.26 -17.00
C ILE A 211 16.46 5.08 -16.82
N ALA A 212 16.66 4.32 -15.74
CA ALA A 212 15.81 3.21 -15.38
C ALA A 212 15.45 3.29 -13.90
N SER A 213 14.16 3.21 -13.59
CA SER A 213 13.70 3.16 -12.21
C SER A 213 12.56 2.18 -12.05
N VAL A 214 12.53 1.47 -10.93
CA VAL A 214 11.36 0.69 -10.52
C VAL A 214 11.15 0.85 -9.02
N THR A 215 9.88 1.03 -8.67
CA THR A 215 9.43 1.23 -7.29
C THR A 215 8.26 0.31 -7.01
N THR A 216 8.30 -0.40 -5.89
CA THR A 216 7.14 -1.15 -5.39
C THR A 216 6.25 -0.23 -4.55
N ILE A 217 4.95 -0.19 -4.83
CA ILE A 217 3.99 0.66 -4.14
C ILE A 217 3.28 -0.18 -3.06
N PRO A 218 3.37 0.21 -1.77
CA PRO A 218 2.57 -0.37 -0.70
C PRO A 218 1.06 -0.39 -0.99
N PRO A 219 0.33 -1.46 -0.63
CA PRO A 219 0.79 -2.69 0.05
C PRO A 219 1.46 -3.67 -0.92
N VAL A 220 2.66 -4.14 -0.57
CA VAL A 220 3.36 -5.22 -1.27
C VAL A 220 3.39 -6.41 -0.34
N LYS A 221 2.92 -7.58 -0.81
CA LYS A 221 3.02 -8.83 -0.06
C LYS A 221 4.26 -9.56 -0.53
N ILE A 222 5.23 -9.73 0.35
CA ILE A 222 6.50 -10.41 0.06
C ILE A 222 6.66 -11.59 1.01
N THR A 223 7.01 -12.75 0.48
CA THR A 223 7.23 -13.98 1.27
C THR A 223 8.72 -14.27 1.44
N GLY A 224 9.59 -13.40 0.92
CA GLY A 224 11.03 -13.58 0.92
C GLY A 224 11.77 -12.32 0.44
N PRO A 225 13.09 -12.42 0.20
CA PRO A 225 13.86 -11.29 -0.30
C PRO A 225 13.38 -10.89 -1.70
N LEU A 226 13.13 -9.59 -1.88
CA LEU A 226 12.95 -9.00 -3.20
C LEU A 226 14.28 -8.44 -3.67
N THR A 227 14.69 -8.80 -4.88
CA THR A 227 15.89 -8.29 -5.53
C THR A 227 15.50 -7.63 -6.84
N CYS A 228 15.92 -6.39 -7.02
CA CYS A 228 15.84 -5.70 -8.28
C CYS A 228 17.23 -5.59 -8.93
N GLU A 229 17.28 -5.88 -10.23
CA GLU A 229 18.47 -5.73 -11.07
C GLU A 229 18.14 -4.85 -12.28
N VAL A 230 19.01 -3.90 -12.58
CA VAL A 230 18.99 -3.14 -13.84
C VAL A 230 20.12 -3.69 -14.71
N VAL A 231 19.75 -4.16 -15.88
CA VAL A 231 20.63 -4.71 -16.91
C VAL A 231 20.65 -3.74 -18.08
N VAL A 232 21.83 -3.34 -18.51
CA VAL A 232 22.03 -2.47 -19.68
C VAL A 232 22.99 -3.20 -20.61
N ASP A 233 22.58 -3.40 -21.87
CA ASP A 233 23.33 -4.11 -22.91
C ASP A 233 23.84 -5.48 -22.44
N GLY A 234 22.98 -6.21 -21.72
CA GLY A 234 23.27 -7.54 -21.18
C GLY A 234 24.11 -7.57 -19.91
N ALA A 235 24.60 -6.42 -19.40
CA ALA A 235 25.36 -6.35 -18.16
C ALA A 235 24.53 -5.80 -17.00
N VAL A 236 24.57 -6.45 -15.84
CA VAL A 236 23.97 -5.90 -14.61
C VAL A 236 24.78 -4.66 -14.19
N VAL A 237 24.13 -3.49 -14.23
CA VAL A 237 24.74 -2.20 -13.85
C VAL A 237 24.33 -1.76 -12.44
N LYS A 238 23.19 -2.25 -11.96
CA LYS A 238 22.69 -1.97 -10.61
C LYS A 238 21.96 -3.19 -10.06
N LYS A 239 22.16 -3.46 -8.79
CA LYS A 239 21.46 -4.51 -8.04
C LYS A 239 21.14 -3.98 -6.66
N GLU A 240 19.88 -4.10 -6.25
CA GLU A 240 19.41 -3.75 -4.92
C GLU A 240 18.53 -4.89 -4.40
N SER A 241 18.66 -5.20 -3.12
CA SER A 241 17.88 -6.24 -2.47
C SER A 241 17.31 -5.71 -1.17
N ILE A 242 16.04 -6.00 -0.92
CA ILE A 242 15.41 -5.78 0.38
C ILE A 242 15.04 -7.12 0.99
N THR A 243 15.21 -7.21 2.29
CA THR A 243 14.72 -8.33 3.10
C THR A 243 13.81 -7.73 4.15
N GLY A 244 12.51 -7.83 3.95
CA GLY A 244 11.52 -7.35 4.92
C GLY A 244 11.17 -8.48 5.89
N PRO A 245 11.09 -8.24 7.21
CA PRO A 245 10.41 -9.15 8.12
C PRO A 245 8.91 -9.19 7.77
N ASP A 246 8.31 -10.37 7.92
CA ASP A 246 6.94 -10.72 7.54
C ASP A 246 5.93 -9.55 7.65
N ASP A 247 5.19 -9.33 6.55
CA ASP A 247 4.04 -8.43 6.40
C ASP A 247 4.25 -6.91 6.52
N LYS A 248 5.47 -6.40 6.71
CA LYS A 248 5.70 -4.93 6.73
C LYS A 248 6.12 -4.37 5.37
N PHE A 249 5.44 -3.28 4.99
CA PHE A 249 5.57 -2.53 3.73
C PHE A 249 7.03 -2.33 3.27
N GLY A 250 7.50 -3.22 2.39
CA GLY A 250 8.79 -3.10 1.74
C GLY A 250 8.70 -2.14 0.54
N LEU A 251 9.28 -0.95 0.68
CA LEU A 251 9.55 -0.06 -0.46
C LEU A 251 10.90 -0.46 -1.07
N LEU A 252 10.88 -1.15 -2.21
CA LEU A 252 12.07 -1.37 -3.02
C LEU A 252 12.14 -0.26 -4.06
N LEU A 253 13.15 0.60 -3.95
CA LEU A 253 13.47 1.61 -4.95
C LEU A 253 14.78 1.22 -5.64
N CYS A 254 14.68 1.00 -6.94
CA CYS A 254 15.81 0.70 -7.80
C CYS A 254 15.93 1.85 -8.79
N PHE A 255 17.06 2.56 -8.77
CA PHE A 255 17.30 3.68 -9.68
C PHE A 255 18.70 3.57 -10.28
N TYR A 256 18.77 3.74 -11.59
CA TYR A 256 20.00 3.86 -12.35
C TYR A 256 19.89 5.03 -13.32
N ALA A 257 20.91 5.90 -13.29
CA ALA A 257 21.12 6.93 -14.28
C ALA A 257 22.60 6.88 -14.68
N GLY A 258 22.89 6.60 -15.94
CA GLY A 258 24.25 6.47 -16.41
C GLY A 258 24.33 6.34 -17.92
N ALA A 259 25.52 6.54 -18.47
CA ALA A 259 25.79 6.21 -19.85
C ALA A 259 25.74 4.67 -20.01
N GLY A 260 25.33 4.18 -21.18
CA GLY A 260 25.46 2.74 -21.44
C GLY A 260 26.93 2.32 -21.50
N LYS A 261 27.16 1.00 -21.49
CA LYS A 261 28.52 0.46 -21.40
C LYS A 261 29.28 0.54 -22.72
#